data_AF-A0A0B7MW07-F1
#
_entry.id   AF-A0A0B7MW07-F1
#
_cell.length_a   1.000
_cell.length_b   1.000
_cell.length_c   1.000
_cell.angle_alpha   90.00
_cell.angle_beta   90.00
_cell.angle_gamma   90.00
#
_symmetry.space_group_name_H-M   'P 1'
#
loop_
_entity.id
_entity.type
_entity.pdbx_description
1 polymer ?
#
loop_
_entity_poly.entity_id
_entity_poly.type
_entity_poly.pdbx_seq_one_letter_code
_entity_poly.pdbx_strand_id
1 'polypeptide(L)'
;MSASPSPTDSLEQPAKRHLRPPSAVVETLGATTSETKEGLRKINNYLLKKEIGRGAFGTVHLGIDENTNIEYAIKEFSKSRLRKKEQMDLFRRGGPRGRGRGRMMGLGVNRGAAATATGGDGSGTLSNPLDLVRGEMAVLKKLNHPHIVRLYEVLDDPSGDSLYMVFEMMHNGVLMDVELDHVAPPYTEAMARRYFKEIMLGIEYLHANDIVHRDIKPDNLLLSKEKVLKIVDFGVSEMFVKGNDKLKKSAGSPAFMAPELCIARHGEVSGKATDIWSMGVTLYCMIYGKTPFTSGNLLELYEMIKEAPIEYGGDHSENLLDLFHKILDRNPDTRITMKELREHPWITNDNTEAMLSAEENCDIVSEPTEEEMKNAIKSIGSIFAVMKAVTKFKRHSRSLSQKSLDQIMEEAKKEDEIAEAKKEKVLKGANEVDELTEATQELQI
;
A
#
# COMPACT_ATOMS: atom_id res chain seq x y z
N MET A 1 -60.49 5.20 4.26
CA MET A 1 -59.53 6.30 4.03
C MET A 1 -58.53 6.27 5.17
N SER A 2 -57.42 5.57 4.95
CA SER A 2 -56.33 5.37 5.90
C SER A 2 -55.14 6.21 5.45
N ALA A 3 -54.72 7.16 6.29
CA ALA A 3 -53.62 8.07 6.04
C ALA A 3 -52.27 7.35 6.20
N SER A 4 -51.39 7.53 5.21
CA SER A 4 -50.02 7.04 5.19
C SER A 4 -49.10 7.93 6.04
N PRO A 5 -48.12 7.37 6.78
CA PRO A 5 -47.06 8.17 7.39
C PRO A 5 -45.90 8.40 6.42
N SER A 6 -45.44 9.64 6.35
CA SER A 6 -44.23 10.11 5.66
C SER A 6 -42.97 9.73 6.45
N PRO A 7 -41.87 9.28 5.81
CA PRO A 7 -40.60 9.10 6.48
C PRO A 7 -39.79 10.41 6.42
N THR A 8 -39.71 11.12 7.54
CA THR A 8 -38.67 12.13 7.77
C THR A 8 -37.42 11.40 8.24
N ASP A 9 -36.53 11.05 7.32
CA ASP A 9 -35.18 10.61 7.66
C ASP A 9 -34.41 11.86 8.09
N SER A 10 -34.17 11.97 9.39
CA SER A 10 -33.47 13.11 9.97
C SER A 10 -31.97 12.87 9.76
N LEU A 11 -31.39 13.66 8.86
CA LEU A 11 -29.95 13.75 8.65
C LEU A 11 -29.28 14.09 9.99
N GLU A 12 -28.68 13.07 10.62
CA GLU A 12 -27.87 13.23 11.81
C GLU A 12 -26.68 14.17 11.50
N GLN A 13 -26.45 15.09 12.44
CA GLN A 13 -25.33 16.03 12.43
C GLN A 13 -23.98 15.30 12.40
N PRO A 14 -22.92 15.90 11.82
CA PRO A 14 -21.62 15.24 11.70
C PRO A 14 -21.07 14.84 13.08
N ALA A 15 -20.76 13.55 13.20
CA ALA A 15 -20.24 12.92 14.40
C ALA A 15 -19.05 13.68 14.99
N LYS A 16 -19.04 13.80 16.33
CA LYS A 16 -17.94 14.41 17.10
C LYS A 16 -16.61 13.73 16.73
N ARG A 17 -15.68 14.56 16.23
CA ARG A 17 -14.30 14.27 15.81
C ARG A 17 -13.61 13.21 16.68
N HIS A 18 -13.33 12.04 16.09
CA HIS A 18 -12.40 11.08 16.65
C HIS A 18 -11.02 11.37 16.05
N LEU A 19 -10.26 12.30 16.66
CA LEU A 19 -8.83 12.39 16.39
C LEU A 19 -8.21 11.03 16.77
N ARG A 20 -7.62 10.34 15.78
CA ARG A 20 -6.99 9.04 16.03
C ARG A 20 -5.75 9.26 16.90
N PRO A 21 -5.59 8.53 18.02
CA PRO A 21 -4.38 8.63 18.84
C PRO A 21 -3.14 8.27 18.01
N PRO A 22 -1.97 8.85 18.29
CA PRO A 22 -0.74 8.62 17.52
C PRO A 22 -0.49 7.13 17.25
N SER A 23 -0.13 6.78 16.01
CA SER A 23 0.14 5.39 15.62
C SER A 23 1.56 5.00 16.03
N ALA A 24 1.75 4.61 17.29
CA ALA A 24 2.91 3.80 17.65
C ALA A 24 2.64 2.37 17.16
N VAL A 25 3.11 2.03 15.97
CA VAL A 25 3.06 0.64 15.47
C VAL A 25 4.01 -0.20 16.32
N VAL A 26 3.49 -1.25 16.94
CA VAL A 26 4.30 -2.16 17.76
C VAL A 26 5.11 -3.09 16.85
N GLU A 27 6.37 -3.32 17.19
CA GLU A 27 7.23 -4.27 16.50
C GLU A 27 7.66 -5.37 17.45
N THR A 28 7.29 -6.61 17.15
CA THR A 28 7.66 -7.78 17.96
C THR A 28 8.59 -8.67 17.15
N LEU A 29 9.89 -8.58 17.46
CA LEU A 29 10.95 -9.39 16.88
C LEU A 29 11.11 -10.67 17.72
N GLY A 30 10.45 -11.76 17.33
CA GLY A 30 10.38 -13.00 18.10
C GLY A 30 8.96 -13.50 18.34
N ALA A 31 8.07 -13.30 17.39
CA ALA A 31 6.70 -13.79 17.53
C ALA A 31 6.66 -15.32 17.65
N THR A 32 5.91 -15.82 18.65
CA THR A 32 5.76 -17.27 18.86
C THR A 32 4.45 -17.75 18.26
N THR A 33 4.52 -18.80 17.44
CA THR A 33 3.33 -19.47 16.89
C THR A 33 3.05 -20.75 17.66
N SER A 34 1.77 -20.99 18.01
CA SER A 34 1.30 -22.23 18.62
C SER A 34 -0.04 -22.66 18.01
N GLU A 35 -0.54 -23.82 18.40
CA GLU A 35 -1.84 -24.34 17.98
C GLU A 35 -2.69 -24.61 19.21
N THR A 36 -3.96 -24.19 19.19
CA THR A 36 -4.89 -24.44 20.28
C THR A 36 -5.38 -25.89 20.26
N LYS A 37 -6.04 -26.33 21.35
CA LYS A 37 -6.66 -27.67 21.42
C LYS A 37 -7.73 -27.89 20.34
N GLU A 38 -8.26 -26.82 19.75
CA GLU A 38 -9.26 -26.84 18.70
C GLU A 38 -8.64 -26.83 17.28
N GLY A 39 -7.30 -26.87 17.18
CA GLY A 39 -6.59 -26.85 15.90
C GLY A 39 -6.47 -25.45 15.27
N LEU A 40 -6.71 -24.39 16.05
CA LEU A 40 -6.57 -23.02 15.56
C LEU A 40 -5.14 -22.52 15.77
N ARG A 41 -4.58 -21.86 14.76
CA ARG A 41 -3.26 -21.23 14.87
C ARG A 41 -3.34 -19.99 15.76
N LYS A 42 -2.39 -19.86 16.67
CA LYS A 42 -2.23 -18.71 17.56
C LYS A 42 -0.85 -18.10 17.34
N ILE A 43 -0.78 -16.77 17.28
CA ILE A 43 0.47 -16.02 17.16
C ILE A 43 0.47 -14.96 18.25
N ASN A 44 1.42 -15.06 19.18
CA ASN A 44 1.42 -14.28 20.43
C ASN A 44 0.03 -14.36 21.10
N ASN A 45 -0.71 -13.26 21.18
CA ASN A 45 -2.05 -13.19 21.79
C ASN A 45 -3.19 -13.26 20.76
N TYR A 46 -2.87 -13.36 19.47
CA TYR A 46 -3.85 -13.36 18.39
C TYR A 46 -4.22 -14.79 17.99
N LEU A 47 -5.50 -15.11 18.10
CA LEU A 47 -6.08 -16.33 17.56
C LEU A 47 -6.46 -16.10 16.08
N LEU A 48 -5.81 -16.83 15.16
CA LEU A 48 -6.16 -16.81 13.75
C LEU A 48 -7.39 -17.67 13.47
N LYS A 49 -8.42 -17.05 12.93
CA LYS A 49 -9.66 -17.69 12.47
C LYS A 49 -9.63 -17.87 10.95
N LYS A 50 -10.78 -17.68 10.31
CA LYS A 50 -10.97 -17.87 8.87
C LYS A 50 -10.11 -16.92 8.03
N GLU A 51 -9.72 -17.40 6.85
CA GLU A 51 -9.20 -16.55 5.77
C GLU A 51 -10.32 -15.60 5.30
N ILE A 52 -10.01 -14.30 5.24
CA ILE A 52 -10.92 -13.25 4.81
C ILE A 52 -10.47 -12.57 3.50
N GLY A 53 -9.26 -12.86 3.04
CA GLY A 53 -8.75 -12.37 1.77
C GLY A 53 -7.42 -13.01 1.39
N ARG A 54 -7.05 -12.93 0.11
CA ARG A 54 -5.77 -13.43 -0.41
C ARG A 54 -5.20 -12.46 -1.42
N GLY A 55 -4.01 -11.94 -1.13
CA GLY A 55 -3.27 -11.04 -2.01
C GLY A 55 -2.17 -11.75 -2.81
N ALA A 56 -1.44 -10.97 -3.60
CA ALA A 56 -0.34 -11.48 -4.44
C ALA A 56 0.87 -12.01 -3.64
N PHE A 57 1.01 -11.59 -2.38
CA PHE A 57 2.18 -11.85 -1.54
C PHE A 57 1.84 -12.51 -0.19
N GLY A 58 0.57 -12.62 0.16
CA GLY A 58 0.14 -13.10 1.48
C GLY A 58 -1.35 -13.42 1.57
N THR A 59 -1.73 -14.04 2.67
CA THR A 59 -3.13 -14.34 3.04
C THR A 59 -3.56 -13.44 4.18
N VAL A 60 -4.82 -13.01 4.20
CA VAL A 60 -5.39 -12.19 5.26
C VAL A 60 -6.37 -13.04 6.04
N HIS A 61 -6.18 -13.11 7.35
CA HIS A 61 -7.04 -13.86 8.27
C HIS A 61 -7.77 -12.90 9.21
N LEU A 62 -8.96 -13.30 9.65
CA LEU A 62 -9.57 -12.71 10.83
C LEU A 62 -8.78 -13.14 12.06
N GLY A 63 -8.14 -12.19 12.75
CA GLY A 63 -7.49 -12.40 14.04
C GLY A 63 -8.34 -11.88 15.18
N ILE A 64 -8.31 -12.53 16.33
CA ILE A 64 -8.91 -12.01 17.57
C ILE A 64 -7.84 -11.97 18.65
N ASP A 65 -7.64 -10.81 19.27
CA ASP A 65 -6.82 -10.72 20.48
C ASP A 65 -7.58 -11.36 21.65
N GLU A 66 -7.04 -12.44 22.22
CA GLU A 66 -7.70 -13.19 23.29
C GLU A 66 -7.85 -12.38 24.59
N ASN A 67 -7.03 -11.35 24.80
CA ASN A 67 -7.09 -10.55 26.02
C ASN A 67 -8.20 -9.50 25.96
N THR A 68 -8.40 -8.91 24.78
CA THR A 68 -9.33 -7.79 24.58
C THR A 68 -10.60 -8.18 23.83
N ASN A 69 -10.59 -9.35 23.19
CA ASN A 69 -11.62 -9.84 22.29
C ASN A 69 -11.91 -8.91 21.09
N ILE A 70 -10.92 -8.08 20.71
CA ILE A 70 -10.99 -7.19 19.56
C ILE A 70 -10.58 -7.93 18.28
N GLU A 71 -11.31 -7.69 17.20
CA GLU A 71 -11.07 -8.26 15.88
C GLU A 71 -10.07 -7.43 15.06
N TYR A 72 -9.18 -8.13 14.37
CA TYR A 72 -8.14 -7.57 13.51
C TYR A 72 -8.10 -8.31 12.16
N ALA A 73 -7.57 -7.64 11.14
CA ALA A 73 -7.19 -8.27 9.89
C ALA A 73 -5.68 -8.56 9.92
N ILE A 74 -5.28 -9.83 9.93
CA ILE A 74 -3.88 -10.24 10.04
C ILE A 74 -3.38 -10.74 8.69
N LYS A 75 -2.54 -9.94 8.03
CA LYS A 75 -1.89 -10.27 6.74
C LYS A 75 -0.63 -11.08 7.03
N GLU A 76 -0.62 -12.34 6.62
CA GLU A 76 0.50 -13.28 6.74
C GLU A 76 1.29 -13.37 5.42
N PHE A 77 2.61 -13.26 5.53
CA PHE A 77 3.55 -13.40 4.42
C PHE A 77 4.50 -14.56 4.68
N SER A 78 4.72 -15.43 3.69
CA SER A 78 5.76 -16.47 3.75
C SER A 78 7.07 -15.95 3.16
N LYS A 79 8.09 -15.81 4.00
CA LYS A 79 9.43 -15.35 3.65
C LYS A 79 10.08 -16.25 2.59
N SER A 80 9.91 -17.57 2.66
CA SER A 80 10.46 -18.52 1.69
C SER A 80 9.76 -18.39 0.34
N ARG A 81 8.43 -18.18 0.32
CA ARG A 81 7.70 -17.91 -0.92
C ARG A 81 8.14 -16.59 -1.55
N LEU A 82 8.38 -15.56 -0.75
CA LEU A 82 8.91 -14.28 -1.23
C LEU A 82 10.32 -14.44 -1.82
N ARG A 83 11.24 -15.13 -1.11
CA ARG A 83 12.60 -15.45 -1.62
C ARG A 83 12.59 -16.31 -2.88
N LYS A 84 11.71 -17.32 -2.97
CA LYS A 84 11.57 -18.15 -4.18
C LYS A 84 11.08 -17.34 -5.37
N LYS A 85 10.11 -16.46 -5.15
CA LYS A 85 9.60 -15.53 -6.19
C LYS A 85 10.71 -14.60 -6.68
N GLU A 86 11.52 -14.06 -5.75
CA GLU A 86 12.72 -13.27 -6.08
C GLU A 86 13.69 -14.06 -6.97
N GLN A 87 14.02 -15.30 -6.61
CA GLN A 87 14.91 -16.15 -7.42
C GLN A 87 14.32 -16.41 -8.81
N MET A 88 13.02 -16.72 -8.91
CA MET A 88 12.35 -16.93 -10.19
C MET A 88 12.37 -15.69 -11.09
N ASP A 89 12.15 -14.51 -10.52
CA ASP A 89 12.22 -13.24 -11.25
C ASP A 89 13.65 -12.96 -11.74
N LEU A 90 14.67 -13.37 -10.99
CA LEU A 90 16.07 -13.31 -11.40
C LEU A 90 16.37 -14.30 -12.54
N PHE A 91 15.87 -15.54 -12.46
CA PHE A 91 16.07 -16.56 -13.49
C PHE A 91 15.39 -16.22 -14.82
N ARG A 92 14.18 -15.64 -14.79
CA ARG A 92 13.51 -15.12 -16.00
C ARG A 92 14.33 -14.02 -16.70
N ARG A 93 15.22 -13.35 -15.99
CA ARG A 93 16.13 -12.31 -16.52
C ARG A 93 17.46 -12.86 -17.04
N GLY A 94 17.86 -14.05 -16.60
CA GLY A 94 19.19 -14.64 -16.82
C GLY A 94 19.28 -15.72 -17.91
N GLY A 95 18.30 -15.85 -18.81
CA GLY A 95 18.37 -16.84 -19.89
C GLY A 95 19.51 -16.55 -20.89
N PRO A 96 20.41 -17.50 -21.19
CA PRO A 96 21.48 -17.29 -22.17
C PRO A 96 20.89 -17.02 -23.56
N ARG A 97 21.37 -15.95 -24.21
CA ARG A 97 21.17 -15.74 -25.65
C ARG A 97 21.80 -16.91 -26.41
N GLY A 98 20.99 -17.89 -26.82
CA GLY A 98 21.49 -19.04 -27.57
C GLY A 98 20.41 -19.80 -28.33
N ARG A 99 20.39 -19.60 -29.66
CA ARG A 99 19.95 -20.49 -30.76
C ARG A 99 18.88 -21.57 -30.49
N GLY A 100 17.68 -21.32 -31.04
CA GLY A 100 17.04 -22.23 -32.01
C GLY A 100 16.33 -23.51 -31.54
N ARG A 101 15.07 -23.64 -32.00
CA ARG A 101 14.31 -24.87 -32.37
C ARG A 101 13.29 -25.41 -31.33
N GLY A 102 12.00 -25.41 -31.73
CA GLY A 102 11.03 -26.44 -31.30
C GLY A 102 9.70 -25.94 -30.70
N ARG A 103 8.58 -26.26 -31.38
CA ARG A 103 7.16 -26.16 -30.96
C ARG A 103 6.87 -26.84 -29.60
N MET A 104 5.91 -26.33 -28.81
CA MET A 104 4.52 -26.87 -28.69
C MET A 104 3.72 -26.22 -27.52
N MET A 105 2.39 -26.20 -27.70
CA MET A 105 1.27 -25.66 -26.92
C MET A 105 1.27 -25.84 -25.39
N GLY A 106 0.60 -24.90 -24.72
CA GLY A 106 -0.07 -25.10 -23.43
C GLY A 106 -0.94 -23.89 -23.05
N LEU A 107 -2.27 -24.03 -23.17
CA LEU A 107 -3.26 -23.11 -22.61
C LEU A 107 -3.10 -23.06 -21.08
N GLY A 108 -3.02 -21.85 -20.51
CA GLY A 108 -3.01 -21.62 -19.07
C GLY A 108 -3.28 -20.15 -18.77
N VAL A 109 -4.38 -19.91 -18.07
CA VAL A 109 -4.95 -18.59 -17.75
C VAL A 109 -3.95 -17.75 -16.92
N ASN A 110 -3.48 -16.64 -17.49
CA ASN A 110 -2.52 -15.73 -16.87
C ASN A 110 -3.24 -14.68 -15.99
N ARG A 111 -3.20 -14.87 -14.67
CA ARG A 111 -3.29 -13.78 -13.69
C ARG A 111 -1.90 -13.60 -13.06
N GLY A 112 -1.28 -12.44 -13.31
CA GLY A 112 0.03 -12.07 -12.76
C GLY A 112 1.03 -11.64 -13.83
N ALA A 113 0.82 -10.49 -14.44
CA ALA A 113 1.83 -9.87 -15.31
C ALA A 113 1.65 -8.34 -15.37
N ALA A 114 2.22 -7.65 -14.38
CA ALA A 114 2.53 -6.23 -14.48
C ALA A 114 3.99 -6.03 -14.02
N ALA A 115 4.93 -6.72 -14.69
CA ALA A 115 6.35 -6.58 -14.39
C ALA A 115 7.28 -7.00 -15.55
N THR A 116 6.95 -6.73 -16.81
CA THR A 116 7.96 -6.83 -17.89
C THR A 116 7.56 -6.02 -19.12
N ALA A 117 8.11 -4.81 -19.27
CA ALA A 117 8.64 -4.30 -20.54
C ALA A 117 9.26 -2.91 -20.33
N THR A 118 10.59 -2.81 -20.30
CA THR A 118 11.44 -1.88 -21.07
C THR A 118 12.86 -1.89 -20.49
N GLY A 119 13.83 -2.24 -21.33
CA GLY A 119 15.26 -2.23 -20.99
C GLY A 119 15.92 -0.90 -21.35
N GLY A 120 16.97 -0.57 -20.59
CA GLY A 120 17.93 0.50 -20.89
C GLY A 120 18.05 1.58 -19.80
N ASP A 121 18.70 1.25 -18.68
CA ASP A 121 19.94 1.92 -18.21
C ASP A 121 20.33 1.42 -16.81
N GLY A 122 21.62 1.13 -16.66
CA GLY A 122 22.20 0.50 -15.49
C GLY A 122 22.34 1.46 -14.31
N SER A 123 21.36 1.46 -13.41
CA SER A 123 21.57 1.67 -11.95
C SER A 123 20.33 1.37 -11.07
N GLY A 124 19.25 0.79 -11.60
CA GLY A 124 18.00 0.63 -10.87
C GLY A 124 17.88 -0.73 -10.20
N THR A 125 18.17 -0.83 -8.89
CA THR A 125 17.74 -1.95 -8.05
C THR A 125 16.25 -2.21 -8.25
N LEU A 126 15.93 -3.32 -8.90
CA LEU A 126 14.56 -3.83 -9.03
C LEU A 126 14.15 -4.34 -7.64
N SER A 127 13.04 -3.85 -7.11
CA SER A 127 12.62 -4.04 -5.71
C SER A 127 12.31 -5.51 -5.42
N ASN A 128 13.06 -6.12 -4.49
CA ASN A 128 12.82 -7.45 -3.96
C ASN A 128 11.37 -7.53 -3.37
N PRO A 129 10.61 -8.63 -3.54
CA PRO A 129 9.31 -8.81 -2.89
C PRO A 129 9.33 -8.57 -1.36
N LEU A 130 10.42 -8.93 -0.68
CA LEU A 130 10.60 -8.59 0.75
C LEU A 130 10.82 -7.08 0.96
N ASP A 131 11.49 -6.40 0.05
CA ASP A 131 11.66 -4.95 0.11
C ASP A 131 10.35 -4.21 -0.18
N LEU A 132 9.46 -4.77 -1.02
CA LEU A 132 8.10 -4.25 -1.21
C LEU A 132 7.29 -4.34 0.08
N VAL A 133 7.31 -5.48 0.77
CA VAL A 133 6.62 -5.64 2.06
C VAL A 133 7.21 -4.71 3.12
N ARG A 134 8.54 -4.59 3.21
CA ARG A 134 9.21 -3.64 4.11
C ARG A 134 8.90 -2.18 3.76
N GLY A 135 8.78 -1.87 2.47
CA GLY A 135 8.37 -0.55 1.99
C GLY A 135 6.94 -0.21 2.39
N GLU A 136 5.99 -1.12 2.15
CA GLU A 136 4.59 -1.03 2.60
C GLU A 136 4.54 -0.79 4.12
N MET A 137 5.27 -1.58 4.91
CA MET A 137 5.38 -1.41 6.36
C MET A 137 5.93 -0.02 6.75
N ALA A 138 7.02 0.44 6.12
CA ALA A 138 7.65 1.71 6.44
C ALA A 138 6.77 2.91 6.11
N VAL A 139 5.96 2.82 5.05
CA VAL A 139 4.93 3.81 4.72
C VAL A 139 3.84 3.80 5.80
N LEU A 140 3.22 2.64 6.04
CA LEU A 140 2.09 2.52 6.97
C LEU A 140 2.42 2.94 8.40
N LYS A 141 3.65 2.70 8.88
CA LYS A 141 4.10 3.16 10.21
C LYS A 141 4.04 4.68 10.38
N LYS A 142 4.12 5.43 9.30
CA LYS A 142 4.07 6.90 9.31
C LYS A 142 2.67 7.45 9.14
N LEU A 143 1.69 6.65 8.73
CA LEU A 143 0.37 7.14 8.36
C LEU A 143 -0.58 7.06 9.54
N ASN A 144 -1.18 8.21 9.86
CA ASN A 144 -2.21 8.32 10.89
C ASN A 144 -3.35 9.20 10.40
N HIS A 145 -4.30 8.60 9.67
CA HIS A 145 -5.42 9.34 9.09
C HIS A 145 -6.72 8.51 9.13
N PRO A 146 -7.91 9.12 9.34
CA PRO A 146 -9.18 8.39 9.44
C PRO A 146 -9.50 7.52 8.22
N HIS A 147 -9.15 7.99 7.02
CA HIS A 147 -9.40 7.31 5.75
C HIS A 147 -8.21 6.47 5.25
N ILE A 148 -7.24 6.18 6.11
CA ILE A 148 -6.14 5.24 5.84
C ILE A 148 -6.20 4.10 6.86
N VAL A 149 -6.02 2.87 6.40
CA VAL A 149 -6.00 1.70 7.29
C VAL A 149 -4.89 1.78 8.33
N ARG A 150 -5.20 1.47 9.59
CA ARG A 150 -4.19 1.35 10.65
C ARG A 150 -3.45 0.04 10.49
N LEU A 151 -2.13 0.16 10.56
CA LEU A 151 -1.26 -0.90 11.03
C LEU A 151 -1.12 -0.75 12.56
N TYR A 152 -1.45 -1.79 13.32
CA TYR A 152 -1.30 -1.82 14.77
C TYR A 152 0.04 -2.45 15.19
N GLU A 153 0.37 -3.58 14.59
CA GLU A 153 1.54 -4.36 15.00
C GLU A 153 2.17 -5.09 13.80
N VAL A 154 3.49 -5.26 13.85
CA VAL A 154 4.25 -6.13 12.97
C VAL A 154 4.90 -7.22 13.82
N LEU A 155 4.63 -8.47 13.46
CA LEU A 155 5.15 -9.65 14.12
C LEU A 155 6.11 -10.36 13.17
N ASP A 156 7.40 -10.35 13.51
CA ASP A 156 8.41 -11.09 12.78
C ASP A 156 8.84 -12.31 13.61
N ASP A 157 8.73 -13.51 13.06
CA ASP A 157 9.29 -14.73 13.65
C ASP A 157 10.67 -14.99 13.01
N PRO A 158 11.79 -14.64 13.66
CA PRO A 158 13.12 -14.73 13.05
C PRO A 158 13.52 -16.18 12.71
N SER A 159 13.00 -17.15 13.48
CA SER A 159 13.20 -18.59 13.28
C SER A 159 12.23 -19.20 12.26
N GLY A 160 11.07 -18.58 12.09
CA GLY A 160 9.99 -19.06 11.23
C GLY A 160 9.97 -18.44 9.84
N ASP A 161 9.13 -19.04 9.01
CA ASP A 161 8.94 -18.58 7.63
C ASP A 161 7.88 -17.48 7.49
N SER A 162 7.26 -17.01 8.56
CA SER A 162 6.14 -16.07 8.49
C SER A 162 6.49 -14.69 9.03
N LEU A 163 5.98 -13.66 8.36
CA LEU A 163 5.89 -12.27 8.82
C LEU A 163 4.41 -11.90 8.86
N TYR A 164 3.96 -11.21 9.91
CA TYR A 164 2.56 -10.82 10.04
C TYR A 164 2.42 -9.32 10.25
N MET A 165 1.39 -8.74 9.62
CA MET A 165 0.98 -7.37 9.82
C MET A 165 -0.46 -7.35 10.34
N VAL A 166 -0.66 -6.74 11.50
CA VAL A 166 -1.95 -6.68 12.20
C VAL A 166 -2.61 -5.34 11.88
N PHE A 167 -3.72 -5.38 11.14
CA PHE A 167 -4.48 -4.20 10.71
C PHE A 167 -5.81 -4.09 11.46
N GLU A 168 -6.39 -2.89 11.44
CA GLU A 168 -7.81 -2.73 11.82
C GLU A 168 -8.73 -3.57 10.92
N MET A 169 -9.79 -4.13 11.50
CA MET A 169 -10.74 -4.98 10.77
C MET A 169 -11.77 -4.16 10.00
N MET A 170 -11.94 -4.46 8.71
CA MET A 170 -12.90 -3.80 7.81
C MET A 170 -14.12 -4.71 7.59
N HIS A 171 -15.10 -4.61 8.47
CA HIS A 171 -16.24 -5.53 8.52
C HIS A 171 -17.13 -5.53 7.28
N ASN A 172 -17.18 -4.41 6.56
CA ASN A 172 -18.07 -4.24 5.41
C ASN A 172 -17.40 -4.54 4.06
N GLY A 173 -16.15 -5.02 4.07
CA GLY A 173 -15.45 -5.43 2.85
C GLY A 173 -15.13 -4.27 1.91
N VAL A 174 -15.02 -4.56 0.62
CA VAL A 174 -14.70 -3.59 -0.43
C VAL A 174 -15.83 -2.59 -0.64
N LEU A 175 -15.48 -1.39 -1.10
CA LEU A 175 -16.41 -0.33 -1.41
C LEU A 175 -17.40 -0.76 -2.48
N MET A 176 -16.93 -1.46 -3.51
CA MET A 176 -17.72 -1.95 -4.64
C MET A 176 -16.99 -3.13 -5.28
N ASP A 177 -17.72 -4.14 -5.72
CA ASP A 177 -17.17 -5.31 -6.40
C ASP A 177 -17.31 -5.14 -7.92
N VAL A 178 -16.25 -4.67 -8.59
CA VAL A 178 -16.26 -4.38 -10.03
C VAL A 178 -15.52 -5.46 -10.79
N GLU A 179 -16.24 -6.20 -11.62
CA GLU A 179 -15.67 -7.27 -12.46
C GLU A 179 -15.74 -6.91 -13.95
N LEU A 180 -14.86 -7.51 -14.77
CA LEU A 180 -14.75 -7.21 -16.20
C LEU A 180 -16.05 -7.46 -16.99
N ASP A 181 -16.81 -8.50 -16.59
CA ASP A 181 -17.99 -8.98 -17.33
C ASP A 181 -19.30 -8.76 -16.54
N HIS A 182 -19.27 -7.97 -15.46
CA HIS A 182 -20.41 -7.71 -14.61
C HIS A 182 -20.56 -6.22 -14.31
N VAL A 183 -21.79 -5.71 -14.41
CA VAL A 183 -22.12 -4.36 -13.96
C VAL A 183 -22.62 -4.46 -12.53
N ALA A 184 -21.81 -3.98 -11.60
CA ALA A 184 -22.17 -3.91 -10.20
C ALA A 184 -23.29 -2.88 -9.95
N PRO A 185 -24.07 -3.01 -8.87
CA PRO A 185 -25.14 -2.06 -8.56
C PRO A 185 -24.57 -0.63 -8.39
N PRO A 186 -24.94 0.34 -9.24
CA PRO A 186 -24.42 1.69 -9.17
C PRO A 186 -24.91 2.41 -7.91
N TYR A 187 -24.10 3.34 -7.44
CA TYR A 187 -24.41 4.22 -6.32
C TYR A 187 -25.19 5.44 -6.79
N THR A 188 -26.03 5.94 -5.90
CA THR A 188 -26.62 7.27 -6.09
C THR A 188 -25.51 8.31 -6.07
N GLU A 189 -25.73 9.41 -6.78
CA GLU A 189 -24.75 10.50 -6.84
C GLU A 189 -24.37 11.02 -5.45
N ALA A 190 -25.33 11.11 -4.53
CA ALA A 190 -25.08 11.52 -3.15
C ALA A 190 -24.16 10.53 -2.40
N MET A 191 -24.37 9.23 -2.56
CA MET A 191 -23.54 8.20 -1.94
C MET A 191 -22.14 8.15 -2.56
N ALA A 192 -22.05 8.27 -3.89
CA ALA A 192 -20.79 8.38 -4.61
C ALA A 192 -20.00 9.62 -4.16
N ARG A 193 -20.65 10.78 -4.03
CA ARG A 193 -20.04 12.03 -3.53
C ARG A 193 -19.49 11.85 -2.13
N ARG A 194 -20.27 11.25 -1.22
CA ARG A 194 -19.83 10.99 0.16
C ARG A 194 -18.53 10.18 0.17
N TYR A 195 -18.50 9.00 -0.47
CA TYR A 195 -17.29 8.17 -0.46
C TYR A 195 -16.15 8.78 -1.26
N PHE A 196 -16.44 9.50 -2.35
CA PHE A 196 -15.42 10.20 -3.12
C PHE A 196 -14.72 11.30 -2.29
N LYS A 197 -15.46 12.03 -1.44
CA LYS A 197 -14.87 12.95 -0.46
C LYS A 197 -13.95 12.22 0.52
N GLU A 198 -14.37 11.06 1.04
CA GLU A 198 -13.54 10.24 1.94
C GLU A 198 -12.25 9.73 1.26
N ILE A 199 -12.33 9.30 -0.02
CA ILE A 199 -11.16 8.95 -0.85
C ILE A 199 -10.25 10.17 -1.02
N MET A 200 -10.81 11.32 -1.39
CA MET A 200 -10.07 12.55 -1.61
C MET A 200 -9.29 12.98 -0.36
N LEU A 201 -9.92 12.95 0.81
CA LEU A 201 -9.25 13.27 2.08
C LEU A 201 -8.07 12.33 2.35
N GLY A 202 -8.24 11.03 2.12
CA GLY A 202 -7.16 10.04 2.27
C GLY A 202 -6.00 10.28 1.29
N ILE A 203 -6.30 10.51 0.01
CA ILE A 203 -5.27 10.73 -1.03
C ILE A 203 -4.57 12.08 -0.85
N GLU A 204 -5.29 13.14 -0.49
CA GLU A 204 -4.69 14.44 -0.16
C GLU A 204 -3.67 14.30 0.97
N TYR A 205 -4.03 13.58 2.04
CA TYR A 205 -3.12 13.28 3.14
C TYR A 205 -1.87 12.52 2.68
N LEU A 206 -2.00 11.51 1.81
CA LEU A 206 -0.85 10.81 1.24
C LEU A 206 0.04 11.74 0.41
N HIS A 207 -0.57 12.55 -0.45
CA HIS A 207 0.14 13.48 -1.32
C HIS A 207 0.87 14.59 -0.54
N ALA A 208 0.33 14.99 0.62
CA ALA A 208 0.97 15.91 1.56
C ALA A 208 2.16 15.27 2.29
N ASN A 209 2.13 13.94 2.48
CA ASN A 209 3.23 13.15 3.06
C ASN A 209 4.20 12.59 2.00
N ASP A 210 4.21 13.17 0.80
CA ASP A 210 5.05 12.78 -0.33
C ASP A 210 4.93 11.28 -0.71
N ILE A 211 3.72 10.74 -0.62
CA ILE A 211 3.37 9.37 -1.01
C ILE A 211 2.36 9.39 -2.16
N VAL A 212 2.63 8.61 -3.21
CA VAL A 212 1.68 8.30 -4.28
C VAL A 212 1.20 6.87 -4.11
N HIS A 213 -0.11 6.63 -4.16
CA HIS A 213 -0.67 5.31 -3.92
C HIS A 213 -0.44 4.36 -5.10
N ARG A 214 -0.74 4.82 -6.33
CA ARG A 214 -0.55 4.12 -7.62
C ARG A 214 -1.44 2.91 -7.89
N ASP A 215 -2.44 2.65 -7.06
CA ASP A 215 -3.39 1.54 -7.27
C ASP A 215 -4.75 1.87 -6.63
N ILE A 216 -5.25 3.08 -6.87
CA ILE A 216 -6.56 3.51 -6.37
C ILE A 216 -7.65 2.85 -7.22
N LYS A 217 -8.46 2.01 -6.59
CA LYS A 217 -9.55 1.25 -7.20
C LYS A 217 -10.48 0.69 -6.12
N PRO A 218 -11.72 0.27 -6.46
CA PRO A 218 -12.66 -0.28 -5.49
C PRO A 218 -12.12 -1.40 -4.59
N ASP A 219 -11.27 -2.30 -5.10
CA ASP A 219 -10.68 -3.39 -4.31
C ASP A 219 -9.80 -2.90 -3.13
N ASN A 220 -9.19 -1.73 -3.29
CA ASN A 220 -8.27 -1.14 -2.30
C ASN A 220 -8.96 -0.07 -1.43
N LEU A 221 -10.29 0.00 -1.48
CA LEU A 221 -11.11 0.89 -0.68
C LEU A 221 -12.04 0.04 0.15
N LEU A 222 -11.77 -0.08 1.45
CA LEU A 222 -12.56 -0.92 2.35
C LEU A 222 -13.44 -0.07 3.27
N LEU A 223 -14.52 -0.68 3.77
CA LEU A 223 -15.46 -0.04 4.69
C LEU A 223 -15.35 -0.63 6.10
N SER A 224 -15.17 0.24 7.09
CA SER A 224 -15.28 -0.12 8.51
C SER A 224 -16.71 -0.55 8.86
N LYS A 225 -16.93 -1.08 10.07
CA LYS A 225 -18.27 -1.42 10.59
C LYS A 225 -19.25 -0.25 10.50
N GLU A 226 -18.79 0.97 10.78
CA GLU A 226 -19.54 2.23 10.74
C GLU A 226 -19.62 2.84 9.33
N LYS A 227 -19.26 2.08 8.28
CA LYS A 227 -19.25 2.52 6.88
C LYS A 227 -18.36 3.74 6.64
N VAL A 228 -17.22 3.80 7.34
CA VAL A 228 -16.15 4.76 7.06
C VAL A 228 -15.18 4.12 6.06
N LEU A 229 -14.91 4.81 4.95
CA LEU A 229 -13.97 4.36 3.94
C LEU A 229 -12.53 4.48 4.41
N LYS A 230 -11.75 3.44 4.11
CA LYS A 230 -10.31 3.40 4.35
C LYS A 230 -9.58 2.84 3.15
N ILE A 231 -8.53 3.56 2.76
CA ILE A 231 -7.61 3.16 1.72
C ILE A 231 -6.64 2.11 2.28
N VAL A 232 -6.46 1.03 1.54
CA VAL A 232 -5.62 -0.12 1.89
C VAL A 232 -4.64 -0.47 0.77
N ASP A 233 -3.71 -1.38 1.08
CA ASP A 233 -2.74 -1.98 0.15
C ASP A 233 -1.75 -0.99 -0.49
N PHE A 234 -0.64 -0.76 0.23
CA PHE A 234 0.44 0.13 -0.22
C PHE A 234 1.57 -0.65 -0.91
N GLY A 235 1.31 -1.88 -1.36
CA GLY A 235 2.34 -2.78 -1.90
C GLY A 235 3.06 -2.30 -3.17
N VAL A 236 2.48 -1.33 -3.88
CA VAL A 236 3.09 -0.67 -5.06
C VAL A 236 3.25 0.85 -4.90
N SER A 237 2.93 1.38 -3.72
CA SER A 237 3.04 2.81 -3.43
C SER A 237 4.50 3.27 -3.44
N GLU A 238 4.70 4.55 -3.74
CA GLU A 238 6.05 5.12 -3.89
C GLU A 238 6.19 6.41 -3.06
N MET A 239 7.23 6.45 -2.22
CA MET A 239 7.65 7.67 -1.52
C MET A 239 8.60 8.48 -2.40
N PHE A 240 8.23 9.71 -2.71
CA PHE A 240 9.04 10.59 -3.54
C PHE A 240 9.84 11.62 -2.73
N VAL A 241 10.79 12.31 -3.37
CA VAL A 241 11.50 13.43 -2.72
C VAL A 241 10.57 14.63 -2.85
N LYS A 242 10.31 15.40 -1.78
CA LYS A 242 9.39 16.56 -1.85
C LYS A 242 9.62 17.40 -3.10
N GLY A 243 8.52 17.62 -3.84
CA GLY A 243 8.52 18.38 -5.10
C GLY A 243 9.04 17.61 -6.33
N ASN A 244 9.35 16.32 -6.22
CA ASN A 244 9.73 15.47 -7.35
C ASN A 244 8.92 14.17 -7.35
N ASP A 245 7.63 14.28 -7.67
CA ASP A 245 6.65 13.18 -7.75
C ASP A 245 6.75 12.37 -9.05
N LYS A 246 7.90 12.42 -9.72
CA LYS A 246 8.11 11.86 -11.04
C LYS A 246 8.28 10.33 -11.01
N LEU A 247 7.36 9.62 -11.65
CA LEU A 247 7.38 8.17 -11.80
C LEU A 247 8.08 7.78 -13.11
N LYS A 248 8.93 6.75 -13.04
CA LYS A 248 9.65 6.16 -14.19
C LYS A 248 9.17 4.76 -14.57
N LYS A 249 8.23 4.20 -13.81
CA LYS A 249 7.76 2.82 -13.95
C LYS A 249 6.24 2.80 -13.98
N SER A 250 5.64 1.99 -14.85
CA SER A 250 4.23 1.66 -14.77
C SER A 250 4.01 0.58 -13.70
N ALA A 251 3.03 0.80 -12.81
CA ALA A 251 2.55 -0.15 -11.80
C ALA A 251 1.06 0.12 -11.53
N GLY A 252 0.40 -0.81 -10.85
CA GLY A 252 -1.04 -0.72 -10.56
C GLY A 252 -1.91 -1.50 -11.56
N SER A 253 -3.21 -1.43 -11.34
CA SER A 253 -4.22 -2.19 -12.09
C SER A 253 -4.51 -1.53 -13.45
N PRO A 254 -4.39 -2.24 -14.59
CA PRO A 254 -4.44 -1.65 -15.93
C PRO A 254 -5.66 -0.78 -16.24
N ALA A 255 -6.87 -1.18 -15.83
CA ALA A 255 -8.10 -0.43 -16.13
C ALA A 255 -8.21 0.92 -15.40
N PHE A 256 -7.41 1.12 -14.34
CA PHE A 256 -7.36 2.34 -13.53
C PHE A 256 -6.12 3.19 -13.84
N MET A 257 -5.27 2.72 -14.75
CA MET A 257 -4.01 3.36 -15.10
C MET A 257 -4.25 4.62 -15.95
N ALA A 258 -3.51 5.69 -15.63
CA ALA A 258 -3.56 6.93 -16.39
C ALA A 258 -2.96 6.78 -17.81
N PRO A 259 -3.45 7.51 -18.82
CA PRO A 259 -3.02 7.36 -20.22
C PRO A 259 -1.52 7.55 -20.42
N GLU A 260 -0.92 8.50 -19.68
CA GLU A 260 0.51 8.77 -19.75
C GLU A 260 1.38 7.57 -19.31
N LEU A 261 0.85 6.67 -18.47
CA LEU A 261 1.54 5.44 -18.04
C LEU A 261 1.37 4.27 -19.03
N CYS A 262 0.42 4.38 -19.98
CA CYS A 262 0.19 3.42 -21.05
C CYS A 262 1.15 3.62 -22.25
N ILE A 263 1.96 4.67 -22.24
CA ILE A 263 2.93 4.97 -23.30
C ILE A 263 4.25 4.25 -23.01
N ALA A 264 4.75 3.48 -23.99
CA ALA A 264 6.06 2.86 -23.90
C ALA A 264 7.14 3.95 -23.77
N ARG A 265 7.99 3.85 -22.73
CA ARG A 265 9.02 4.85 -22.43
C ARG A 265 8.45 6.26 -22.22
N HIS A 266 7.33 6.36 -21.49
CA HIS A 266 6.67 7.61 -21.10
C HIS A 266 7.56 8.66 -20.41
N GLY A 267 8.79 8.31 -20.01
CA GLY A 267 9.69 9.22 -19.32
C GLY A 267 9.28 9.41 -17.87
N GLU A 268 9.36 10.64 -17.37
CA GLU A 268 8.99 11.00 -16.00
C GLU A 268 7.57 11.60 -15.98
N VAL A 269 6.63 10.97 -15.29
CA VAL A 269 5.23 11.45 -15.18
C VAL A 269 4.86 11.83 -13.74
N SER A 270 3.95 12.77 -13.54
CA SER A 270 3.48 13.15 -12.20
C SER A 270 2.68 12.02 -11.56
N GLY A 271 3.18 11.47 -10.46
CA GLY A 271 2.47 10.44 -9.72
C GLY A 271 1.17 10.96 -9.10
N LYS A 272 1.14 12.23 -8.65
CA LYS A 272 -0.09 12.82 -8.12
C LYS A 272 -1.18 12.91 -9.18
N ALA A 273 -0.83 13.33 -10.40
CA ALA A 273 -1.78 13.37 -11.52
C ALA A 273 -2.28 11.96 -11.87
N THR A 274 -1.45 10.93 -11.75
CA THR A 274 -1.87 9.54 -12.00
C THR A 274 -2.86 9.03 -10.96
N ASP A 275 -2.67 9.36 -9.67
CA ASP A 275 -3.62 9.02 -8.61
C ASP A 275 -4.97 9.72 -8.84
N ILE A 276 -4.96 10.99 -9.26
CA ILE A 276 -6.18 11.75 -9.58
C ILE A 276 -6.97 11.10 -10.72
N TRP A 277 -6.30 10.62 -11.77
CA TRP A 277 -6.96 9.84 -12.82
C TRP A 277 -7.62 8.58 -12.26
N SER A 278 -6.89 7.80 -11.46
CA SER A 278 -7.41 6.56 -10.85
C SER A 278 -8.60 6.84 -9.91
N MET A 279 -8.61 7.99 -9.21
CA MET A 279 -9.79 8.47 -8.47
C MET A 279 -10.98 8.71 -9.41
N GLY A 280 -10.77 9.37 -10.56
CA GLY A 280 -11.80 9.57 -11.59
C GLY A 280 -12.39 8.27 -12.11
N VAL A 281 -11.54 7.28 -12.42
CA VAL A 281 -11.98 5.95 -12.84
C VAL A 281 -12.79 5.25 -11.74
N THR A 282 -12.36 5.40 -10.48
CA THR A 282 -13.07 4.85 -9.32
C THR A 282 -14.44 5.52 -9.12
N LEU A 283 -14.54 6.84 -9.33
CA LEU A 283 -15.83 7.55 -9.33
C LEU A 283 -16.74 7.06 -10.45
N TYR A 284 -16.19 6.84 -11.64
CA TYR A 284 -16.93 6.26 -12.76
C TYR A 284 -17.50 4.89 -12.38
N CYS A 285 -16.69 4.02 -11.75
CA CYS A 285 -17.17 2.75 -11.22
C CYS A 285 -18.35 2.91 -10.26
N MET A 286 -18.28 3.84 -9.30
CA MET A 286 -19.38 4.08 -8.37
C MET A 286 -20.66 4.52 -9.08
N ILE A 287 -20.57 5.36 -10.12
CA ILE A 287 -21.75 5.89 -10.83
C ILE A 287 -22.33 4.87 -11.81
N TYR A 288 -21.49 4.08 -12.48
CA TYR A 288 -21.90 3.23 -13.61
C TYR A 288 -21.82 1.73 -13.34
N GLY A 289 -21.23 1.31 -12.22
CA GLY A 289 -21.09 -0.10 -11.88
C GLY A 289 -20.01 -0.85 -12.64
N LYS A 290 -19.23 -0.16 -13.49
CA LYS A 290 -18.23 -0.76 -14.39
C LYS A 290 -17.08 0.22 -14.63
N THR A 291 -15.96 -0.26 -15.16
CA THR A 291 -14.87 0.60 -15.63
C THR A 291 -15.24 1.30 -16.94
N PRO A 292 -14.67 2.49 -17.23
CA PRO A 292 -14.92 3.22 -18.48
C PRO A 292 -14.31 2.51 -19.70
N PHE A 293 -13.25 1.72 -19.48
CA PHE A 293 -12.57 0.94 -20.51
C PHE A 293 -12.42 -0.51 -20.05
N THR A 294 -12.71 -1.44 -20.95
CA THR A 294 -12.61 -2.89 -20.69
C THR A 294 -12.18 -3.58 -21.97
N SER A 295 -11.15 -4.42 -21.88
CA SER A 295 -10.79 -5.38 -22.93
C SER A 295 -10.12 -6.60 -22.31
N GLY A 296 -10.32 -7.78 -22.91
CA GLY A 296 -9.57 -8.99 -22.59
C GLY A 296 -8.11 -8.98 -23.07
N ASN A 297 -7.73 -8.00 -23.90
CA ASN A 297 -6.38 -7.78 -24.37
C ASN A 297 -5.78 -6.51 -23.75
N LEU A 298 -4.65 -6.67 -23.05
CA LEU A 298 -4.00 -5.56 -22.35
C LEU A 298 -3.54 -4.42 -23.26
N LEU A 299 -3.04 -4.74 -24.47
CA LEU A 299 -2.60 -3.73 -25.42
C LEU A 299 -3.79 -2.94 -25.98
N GLU A 300 -4.88 -3.63 -26.28
CA GLU A 300 -6.14 -2.99 -26.71
C GLU A 300 -6.70 -2.10 -25.59
N LEU A 301 -6.70 -2.57 -24.34
CA LEU A 301 -7.11 -1.76 -23.20
C LEU A 301 -6.28 -0.48 -23.09
N TYR A 302 -4.96 -0.55 -23.29
CA TYR A 302 -4.10 0.63 -23.31
C TYR A 302 -4.41 1.60 -24.46
N GLU A 303 -4.73 1.08 -25.65
CA GLU A 303 -5.20 1.94 -26.75
C GLU A 303 -6.55 2.60 -26.42
N MET A 304 -7.48 1.87 -25.79
CA MET A 304 -8.76 2.44 -25.37
C MET A 304 -8.58 3.54 -24.33
N ILE A 305 -7.74 3.33 -23.32
CA ILE A 305 -7.45 4.35 -22.30
C ILE A 305 -6.92 5.63 -22.96
N LYS A 306 -6.02 5.50 -23.93
CA LYS A 306 -5.42 6.65 -24.63
C LYS A 306 -6.36 7.36 -25.58
N GLU A 307 -7.23 6.66 -26.31
CA GLU A 307 -7.92 7.25 -27.47
C GLU A 307 -9.45 7.11 -27.46
N ALA A 308 -10.01 6.10 -26.78
CA ALA A 308 -11.44 5.82 -26.88
C ALA A 308 -12.28 6.89 -26.16
N PRO A 309 -13.43 7.34 -26.70
CA PRO A 309 -14.31 8.24 -25.97
C PRO A 309 -14.82 7.59 -24.68
N ILE A 310 -15.01 8.40 -23.64
CA ILE A 310 -15.65 7.95 -22.40
C ILE A 310 -17.15 8.16 -22.55
N GLU A 311 -17.93 7.12 -22.31
CA GLU A 311 -19.38 7.18 -22.39
C GLU A 311 -19.99 7.53 -21.04
N TYR A 312 -20.72 8.64 -20.99
CA TYR A 312 -21.51 9.06 -19.83
C TYR A 312 -22.99 8.80 -20.14
N GLY A 313 -23.46 7.60 -19.81
CA GLY A 313 -24.88 7.27 -19.94
C GLY A 313 -25.72 7.91 -18.82
N GLY A 314 -27.04 7.87 -18.95
CA GLY A 314 -27.96 8.31 -17.90
C GLY A 314 -28.19 9.82 -17.83
N ASP A 315 -29.10 10.22 -16.94
CA ASP A 315 -29.38 11.63 -16.62
C ASP A 315 -28.69 11.97 -15.29
N HIS A 316 -27.56 12.66 -15.38
CA HIS A 316 -26.70 13.03 -14.26
C HIS A 316 -26.58 14.54 -14.14
N SER A 317 -26.22 15.04 -12.96
CA SER A 317 -26.04 16.48 -12.78
C SER A 317 -24.95 17.03 -13.71
N GLU A 318 -25.15 18.25 -14.22
CA GLU A 318 -24.15 18.94 -15.03
C GLU A 318 -22.81 19.05 -14.30
N ASN A 319 -22.85 19.26 -12.98
CA ASN A 319 -21.69 19.29 -12.10
C ASN A 319 -20.91 17.95 -12.08
N LEU A 320 -21.60 16.80 -12.12
CA LEU A 320 -20.92 15.50 -12.18
C LEU A 320 -20.23 15.29 -13.54
N LEU A 321 -20.91 15.64 -14.63
CA LEU A 321 -20.34 15.51 -15.98
C LEU A 321 -19.14 16.44 -16.16
N ASP A 322 -19.24 17.69 -15.68
CA ASP A 322 -18.12 18.64 -15.65
C ASP A 322 -16.92 18.10 -14.85
N LEU A 323 -17.18 17.49 -13.69
CA LEU A 323 -16.12 16.84 -12.91
C LEU A 323 -15.46 15.71 -13.70
N PHE A 324 -16.25 14.83 -14.34
CA PHE A 324 -15.71 13.73 -15.14
C PHE A 324 -14.81 14.22 -16.28
N HIS A 325 -15.23 15.27 -16.99
CA HIS A 325 -14.43 15.86 -18.06
C HIS A 325 -13.09 16.42 -17.56
N LYS A 326 -13.04 16.98 -16.35
CA LYS A 326 -11.83 17.56 -15.75
C LYS A 326 -10.91 16.53 -15.11
N ILE A 327 -11.46 15.50 -14.44
CA ILE A 327 -10.68 14.49 -13.73
C ILE A 327 -10.18 13.37 -14.64
N LEU A 328 -10.94 13.04 -15.70
CA LEU A 328 -10.55 12.09 -16.75
C LEU A 328 -9.99 12.80 -17.98
N ASP A 329 -9.38 13.98 -17.80
CA ASP A 329 -8.55 14.61 -18.83
C ASP A 329 -7.29 13.76 -19.05
N ARG A 330 -7.04 13.40 -20.30
CA ARG A 330 -5.90 12.57 -20.69
C ARG A 330 -4.59 13.31 -20.60
N ASN A 331 -4.61 14.63 -20.74
CA ASN A 331 -3.41 15.44 -20.58
C ASN A 331 -3.17 15.70 -19.08
N PRO A 332 -2.11 15.13 -18.47
CA PRO A 332 -1.85 15.31 -17.05
C PRO A 332 -1.56 16.76 -16.64
N ASP A 333 -1.14 17.62 -17.58
CA ASP A 333 -0.82 19.02 -17.31
C ASP A 333 -2.08 19.91 -17.20
N THR A 334 -3.20 19.49 -17.79
CA THR A 334 -4.50 20.19 -17.73
C THR A 334 -5.54 19.47 -16.90
N ARG A 335 -5.26 18.22 -16.50
CA ARG A 335 -6.07 17.44 -15.56
C ARG A 335 -6.22 18.20 -14.24
N ILE A 336 -7.43 18.20 -13.71
CA ILE A 336 -7.76 18.87 -12.44
C ILE A 336 -6.78 18.46 -11.34
N THR A 337 -6.31 19.43 -10.57
CA THR A 337 -5.42 19.20 -9.44
C THR A 337 -6.22 18.91 -8.17
N MET A 338 -5.58 18.33 -7.15
CA MET A 338 -6.23 18.10 -5.84
C MET A 338 -6.78 19.40 -5.23
N LYS A 339 -6.09 20.53 -5.44
CA LYS A 339 -6.54 21.84 -4.95
C LYS A 339 -7.84 22.27 -5.62
N GLU A 340 -7.91 22.17 -6.94
CA GLU A 340 -9.11 22.52 -7.71
C GLU A 340 -10.26 21.55 -7.44
N LEU A 341 -9.95 20.27 -7.23
CA LEU A 341 -10.95 19.24 -6.90
C LEU A 341 -11.72 19.58 -5.62
N ARG A 342 -11.04 20.11 -4.60
CA ARG A 342 -11.67 20.52 -3.33
C ARG A 342 -12.70 21.64 -3.47
N GLU A 343 -12.51 22.49 -4.47
CA GLU A 343 -13.36 23.65 -4.75
C GLU A 343 -14.43 23.32 -5.80
N HIS A 344 -14.42 22.10 -6.35
CA HIS A 344 -15.32 21.71 -7.43
C HIS A 344 -16.79 21.72 -6.96
N PRO A 345 -17.73 22.32 -7.72
CA PRO A 345 -19.14 22.44 -7.31
C PRO A 345 -19.81 21.09 -6.99
N TRP A 346 -19.47 20.03 -7.73
CA TRP A 346 -19.95 18.68 -7.42
C TRP A 346 -19.50 18.16 -6.05
N ILE A 347 -18.29 18.52 -5.60
CA ILE A 347 -17.69 18.06 -4.34
C ILE A 347 -18.26 18.85 -3.16
N THR A 348 -18.39 20.16 -3.32
CA THR A 348 -18.94 21.06 -2.29
C THR A 348 -20.46 21.08 -2.28
N ASN A 349 -21.11 20.36 -3.22
CA ASN A 349 -22.53 20.39 -3.48
C ASN A 349 -23.03 21.84 -3.59
N ASP A 350 -22.43 22.61 -4.50
CA ASP A 350 -22.65 24.05 -4.70
C ASP A 350 -22.47 24.86 -3.40
N ASN A 351 -21.40 24.55 -2.66
CA ASN A 351 -21.02 25.14 -1.37
C ASN A 351 -21.96 24.87 -0.19
N THR A 352 -22.90 23.92 -0.31
CA THR A 352 -23.75 23.51 0.81
C THR A 352 -23.08 22.52 1.76
N GLU A 353 -22.03 21.84 1.30
CA GLU A 353 -21.25 20.89 2.10
C GLU A 353 -19.79 21.34 2.20
N ALA A 354 -19.39 21.82 3.38
CA ALA A 354 -18.00 22.19 3.62
C ALA A 354 -17.08 20.96 3.64
N MET A 355 -15.91 21.10 2.98
CA MET A 355 -14.78 20.19 3.15
C MET A 355 -13.99 20.58 4.42
N LEU A 356 -13.41 19.61 5.11
CA LEU A 356 -12.34 19.88 6.10
C LEU A 356 -11.24 20.67 5.42
N SER A 357 -10.68 21.71 6.06
CA SER A 357 -9.56 22.46 5.46
C SER A 357 -8.36 21.55 5.16
N ALA A 358 -7.51 21.94 4.21
CA ALA A 358 -6.34 21.14 3.86
C ALA A 358 -5.38 21.03 5.05
N GLU A 359 -5.26 22.09 5.84
CA GLU A 359 -4.47 22.14 7.07
C GLU A 359 -5.00 21.17 8.12
N GLU A 360 -6.32 21.13 8.35
CA GLU A 360 -6.93 20.19 9.29
C GLU A 360 -6.88 18.74 8.81
N ASN A 361 -6.95 18.52 7.49
CA ASN A 361 -6.89 17.17 6.91
C ASN A 361 -5.47 16.60 6.92
N CYS A 362 -4.48 17.44 6.62
CA CYS A 362 -3.10 17.04 6.39
C CYS A 362 -2.18 17.22 7.60
N ASP A 363 -2.73 17.38 8.81
CA ASP A 363 -1.95 17.66 10.02
C ASP A 363 -0.78 16.67 10.12
N ILE A 364 0.42 17.23 9.90
CA ILE A 364 1.60 16.47 9.51
C ILE A 364 2.07 15.66 10.71
N VAL A 365 2.35 14.38 10.48
CA VAL A 365 2.98 13.47 11.45
C VAL A 365 4.21 14.19 12.01
N SER A 366 4.19 14.45 13.32
CA SER A 366 5.27 15.14 14.03
C SER A 366 6.63 14.52 13.68
N GLU A 367 7.67 15.35 13.63
CA GLU A 367 9.04 14.87 13.37
C GLU A 367 9.35 13.65 14.26
N PRO A 368 9.90 12.55 13.71
CA PRO A 368 10.25 11.38 14.50
C PRO A 368 11.16 11.79 15.65
N THR A 369 10.81 11.37 16.85
CA THR A 369 11.63 11.62 18.04
C THR A 369 13.01 10.98 17.87
N GLU A 370 14.03 11.51 18.56
CA GLU A 370 15.37 10.90 18.53
C GLU A 370 15.35 9.43 18.99
N GLU A 371 14.40 9.08 19.84
CA GLU A 371 14.16 7.74 20.35
C GLU A 371 13.57 6.81 19.27
N GLU A 372 12.61 7.29 18.47
CA GLU A 372 12.09 6.58 17.29
C GLU A 372 13.17 6.39 16.21
N MET A 373 14.06 7.37 16.00
CA MET A 373 15.23 7.21 15.13
C MET A 373 16.20 6.15 15.65
N LYS A 374 16.49 6.16 16.95
CA LYS A 374 17.41 5.21 17.60
C LYS A 374 16.86 3.79 17.58
N ASN A 375 15.54 3.61 17.66
CA ASN A 375 14.88 2.31 17.61
C ASN A 375 14.72 1.78 16.17
N ALA A 376 14.51 2.66 15.18
CA ALA A 376 14.45 2.27 13.77
C ALA A 376 15.77 1.68 13.24
N ILE A 377 16.91 2.15 13.76
CA ILE A 377 18.25 1.63 13.42
C ILE A 377 18.47 0.23 13.99
N LYS A 378 17.88 -0.09 15.16
CA LYS A 378 18.02 -1.40 15.81
C LYS A 378 17.14 -2.50 15.20
N SER A 379 16.03 -2.13 14.54
CA SER A 379 15.03 -3.08 14.04
C SER A 379 15.25 -3.54 12.59
N ILE A 380 15.86 -2.71 11.74
CA ILE A 380 15.91 -2.99 10.30
C ILE A 380 17.30 -3.51 9.90
N GLY A 381 17.38 -4.79 9.54
CA GLY A 381 18.59 -5.46 9.00
C GLY A 381 19.10 -4.93 7.66
N SER A 382 18.71 -3.74 7.24
CA SER A 382 19.33 -2.97 6.16
C SER A 382 19.28 -1.49 6.55
N ILE A 383 20.21 -1.11 7.41
CA ILE A 383 20.50 0.27 7.83
C ILE A 383 20.56 1.21 6.62
N PHE A 384 20.99 0.74 5.44
CA PHE A 384 21.05 1.53 4.20
C PHE A 384 19.69 1.93 3.61
N ALA A 385 18.65 1.11 3.75
CA ALA A 385 17.30 1.44 3.28
C ALA A 385 16.64 2.50 4.18
N VAL A 386 16.84 2.36 5.49
CA VAL A 386 16.43 3.36 6.49
C VAL A 386 17.23 4.64 6.31
N MET A 387 18.55 4.56 6.12
CA MET A 387 19.41 5.72 5.88
C MET A 387 19.00 6.48 4.63
N LYS A 388 18.71 5.82 3.50
CA LYS A 388 18.21 6.50 2.28
C LYS A 388 16.87 7.17 2.52
N ALA A 389 15.98 6.55 3.28
CA ALA A 389 14.70 7.14 3.66
C ALA A 389 14.88 8.35 4.60
N VAL A 390 15.77 8.25 5.59
CA VAL A 390 16.06 9.30 6.59
C VAL A 390 16.87 10.46 6.00
N THR A 391 17.85 10.23 5.13
CA THR A 391 18.59 11.31 4.44
C THR A 391 17.70 12.07 3.45
N LYS A 392 16.74 11.37 2.82
CA LYS A 392 15.73 11.96 1.94
C LYS A 392 14.68 12.75 2.75
N PHE A 393 14.43 12.34 4.00
CA PHE A 393 13.60 13.04 4.97
C PHE A 393 14.27 14.29 5.58
N LYS A 394 15.56 14.22 5.94
CA LYS A 394 16.29 15.29 6.65
C LYS A 394 16.65 16.51 5.81
N ARG A 395 16.57 16.45 4.47
CA ARG A 395 16.70 17.67 3.64
C ARG A 395 15.53 18.65 3.83
N HIS A 396 14.55 18.30 4.67
CA HIS A 396 13.40 19.12 5.06
C HIS A 396 13.44 19.75 6.46
N SER A 397 14.44 19.44 7.31
CA SER A 397 14.49 19.98 8.67
C SER A 397 15.75 20.82 8.90
N ARG A 398 15.57 22.04 9.45
CA ARG A 398 16.63 23.06 9.64
C ARG A 398 17.45 22.91 10.94
N SER A 399 17.34 21.81 11.69
CA SER A 399 17.74 21.82 13.11
C SER A 399 19.02 21.05 13.51
N LEU A 400 19.52 20.09 12.71
CA LEU A 400 20.71 19.30 13.07
C LEU A 400 21.92 19.62 12.17
N SER A 401 23.03 20.05 12.77
CA SER A 401 24.24 20.39 12.02
C SER A 401 24.90 19.13 11.43
N GLN A 402 25.49 19.25 10.24
CA GLN A 402 26.22 18.17 9.55
C GLN A 402 27.24 17.47 10.47
N LYS A 403 27.87 18.22 11.39
CA LYS A 403 28.85 17.69 12.35
C LYS A 403 28.26 16.73 13.38
N SER A 404 27.01 16.95 13.79
CA SER A 404 26.32 16.06 14.75
C SER A 404 25.94 14.73 14.08
N LEU A 405 25.65 14.75 12.78
CA LEU A 405 25.39 13.55 11.99
C LEU A 405 26.65 12.73 11.76
N ASP A 406 27.76 13.36 11.41
CA ASP A 406 29.04 12.65 11.22
C ASP A 406 29.47 11.94 12.51
N GLN A 407 29.17 12.53 13.67
CA GLN A 407 29.45 11.94 14.98
C GLN A 407 28.56 10.73 15.29
N ILE A 408 27.25 10.82 15.02
CA ILE A 408 26.32 9.69 15.18
C ILE A 408 26.63 8.57 14.17
N MET A 409 27.07 8.92 12.96
CA MET A 409 27.48 7.97 11.91
C MET A 409 28.75 7.20 12.30
N GLU A 410 29.71 7.88 12.93
CA GLU A 410 30.91 7.23 13.46
C GLU A 410 30.59 6.33 14.66
N GLU A 411 29.67 6.73 15.53
CA GLU A 411 29.22 5.89 16.65
C GLU A 411 28.48 4.64 16.16
N ALA A 412 27.59 4.77 15.17
CA ALA A 412 26.85 3.64 14.60
C ALA A 412 27.76 2.66 13.85
N LYS A 413 28.75 3.15 13.09
CA LYS A 413 29.75 2.27 12.44
C LYS A 413 30.56 1.49 13.46
N LYS A 414 30.96 2.12 14.56
CA LYS A 414 31.66 1.44 15.65
C LYS A 414 30.78 0.37 16.31
N GLU A 415 29.49 0.63 16.49
CA GLU A 415 28.57 -0.37 17.05
C GLU A 415 28.38 -1.57 16.11
N ASP A 416 28.31 -1.35 14.78
CA ASP A 416 28.26 -2.42 13.79
C ASP A 416 29.56 -3.24 13.74
N GLU A 417 30.73 -2.60 13.77
CA GLU A 417 32.02 -3.29 13.85
C GLU A 417 32.14 -4.12 15.14
N ILE A 418 31.62 -3.60 16.27
CA ILE A 418 31.57 -4.32 17.54
C ILE A 418 30.59 -5.50 17.48
N ALA A 419 29.44 -5.35 16.81
CA ALA A 419 28.46 -6.41 16.66
C ALA A 419 28.96 -7.54 15.73
N GLU A 420 29.66 -7.18 14.66
CA GLU A 420 30.28 -8.11 13.72
C GLU A 420 31.44 -8.86 14.37
N ALA A 421 32.30 -8.17 15.13
CA ALA A 421 33.36 -8.79 15.93
C ALA A 421 32.81 -9.73 17.03
N LYS A 422 31.65 -9.41 17.62
CA LYS A 422 30.97 -10.29 18.58
C LYS A 422 30.40 -11.53 17.89
N LYS A 423 29.81 -11.40 16.70
CA LYS A 423 29.34 -12.56 15.90
C LYS A 423 30.50 -13.48 15.52
N GLU A 424 31.63 -12.91 15.11
CA GLU A 424 32.81 -13.71 14.73
C GLU A 424 33.42 -14.46 15.92
N LYS A 425 33.41 -13.85 17.12
CA LYS A 425 33.82 -14.53 18.37
C LYS A 425 32.87 -15.64 18.79
N VAL A 426 31.56 -15.46 18.63
CA VAL A 426 30.56 -16.50 18.92
C VAL A 426 30.69 -17.67 17.94
N LEU A 427 30.97 -17.39 16.66
CA LEU A 427 31.18 -18.43 15.65
C LEU A 427 32.48 -19.23 15.88
N LYS A 428 33.57 -18.56 16.28
CA LYS A 428 34.83 -19.23 16.66
C LYS A 428 34.67 -20.07 17.94
N GLY A 429 33.94 -19.55 18.93
CA GLY A 429 33.63 -20.30 20.15
C GLY A 429 32.72 -21.49 19.92
N ALA A 430 31.78 -21.42 18.96
CA ALA A 430 30.95 -22.57 18.58
C ALA A 430 31.78 -23.68 17.91
N ASN A 431 32.71 -23.31 17.02
CA ASN A 431 33.57 -24.29 16.35
C ASN A 431 34.57 -24.96 17.30
N GLU A 432 35.13 -24.25 18.30
CA GLU A 432 35.99 -24.87 19.32
C GLU A 432 35.22 -25.85 20.23
N VAL A 433 33.95 -25.58 20.49
CA VAL A 433 33.09 -26.48 21.28
C VAL A 433 32.73 -27.73 20.48
N ASP A 434 32.46 -27.60 19.18
CA ASP A 434 32.21 -28.74 18.29
C ASP A 434 33.45 -29.64 18.13
N GLU A 435 34.65 -29.06 17.96
CA GLU A 435 35.92 -29.82 17.91
C GLU A 435 36.23 -30.54 19.24
N LEU A 436 35.92 -29.93 20.39
CA LEU A 436 36.08 -30.56 21.71
C LEU A 436 35.07 -31.70 21.91
N THR A 437 33.84 -31.58 21.40
CA THR A 437 32.84 -32.65 21.48
C THR A 437 33.19 -33.85 20.58
N GLU A 438 33.72 -33.63 19.38
CA GLU A 438 34.20 -34.72 18.51
C GLU A 438 35.42 -35.43 19.12
N ALA A 439 36.37 -34.69 19.69
CA ALA A 439 37.53 -35.28 20.37
C ALA A 439 37.16 -36.12 21.61
N THR A 440 36.07 -35.78 22.32
CA THR A 440 35.59 -36.59 23.44
C THR A 440 34.82 -37.85 23.03
N GLN A 441 34.26 -37.90 21.82
CA GLN A 441 33.60 -39.09 21.29
C GLN A 441 34.60 -40.14 20.76
N GLU A 442 35.76 -39.72 20.26
CA GLU A 442 36.80 -40.66 19.79
C GLU A 442 37.58 -41.34 20.93
N LEU A 443 37.53 -40.82 22.16
CA LEU A 443 38.18 -41.42 23.34
C LEU A 443 37.30 -42.44 24.09
N GLN A 444 36.08 -42.72 23.61
CA GLN A 444 35.14 -43.69 24.20
C GLN A 444 34.91 -44.95 23.35
N ILE A 445 35.73 -45.20 22.33
CA ILE A 445 35.81 -46.45 21.56
C ILE A 445 37.19 -47.05 21.78
#